data_AF-A0A1S8B8V2-F1
#
_entry.id   AF-A0A1S8B8V2-F1
#
_cell.length_a   1.000
_cell.length_b   1.000
_cell.length_c   1.000
_cell.angle_alpha   90.00
_cell.angle_beta   90.00
_cell.angle_gamma   90.00
#
_symmetry.space_group_name_H-M   'P 1'
#
loop_
_entity.id
_entity.type
_entity.pdbx_description
1 polymer ?
#
loop_
_entity_poly.entity_id
_entity_poly.type
_entity_poly.pdbx_seq_one_letter_code
_entity_poly.pdbx_strand_id
1 'polypeptide(L)'
;DCRLRPACILAPLNTAQTSTTLRLIALTSARFSIRSGGHSPNPGFASTNTSGVLVSTHHLTGIALSPSSSSSSSSSSSSSDKAVIATVGPGNRWLDVYAALEGTGRTVLGGRTPDVGVGGLLLGCGIPNFSSEWGLACARVRAVEVVVAGGKVVRAERGGRDEGLWWAVRGGGANFGIVTAYELETLPMEHIWYEARIYGPQQNRRLLKAVRDYQEAAEEDPRSSFAFSLSNNHTIVAWIYSEPVERPDVFSMFYDIPFERHFIEPSFGTPYTLAKAFETVLGERPAFKCVASLSPAKRCIF
;
A
#
# COMPACT_ATOMS: atom_id res chain seq x y z
N ASP A 1 -9.02 -21.35 4.50
CA ASP A 1 -8.98 -20.58 3.25
C ASP A 1 -9.51 -19.18 3.53
N CYS A 2 -8.73 -18.12 3.30
CA CYS A 2 -9.15 -16.74 3.52
C CYS A 2 -10.03 -16.21 2.37
N ARG A 3 -10.20 -17.01 1.30
CA ARG A 3 -11.14 -16.76 0.20
C ARG A 3 -12.38 -17.64 0.37
N LEU A 4 -13.36 -17.10 1.07
CA LEU A 4 -14.69 -17.70 1.19
C LEU A 4 -15.52 -17.43 -0.06
N ARG A 5 -16.55 -18.25 -0.29
CA ARG A 5 -17.48 -18.11 -1.41
C ARG A 5 -18.68 -17.24 -1.00
N PRO A 6 -18.79 -15.98 -1.45
CA PRO A 6 -19.90 -15.11 -1.09
C PRO A 6 -21.22 -15.55 -1.75
N ALA A 7 -22.36 -15.10 -1.21
CA ALA A 7 -23.68 -15.25 -1.84
C ALA A 7 -23.71 -14.53 -3.21
N CYS A 8 -23.22 -13.29 -3.22
CA CYS A 8 -23.03 -12.46 -4.40
C CYS A 8 -21.91 -11.45 -4.19
N ILE A 9 -21.48 -10.82 -5.28
CA ILE A 9 -20.47 -9.76 -5.27
C ILE A 9 -21.12 -8.50 -5.84
N LEU A 10 -21.07 -7.40 -5.07
CA LEU A 10 -21.41 -6.06 -5.54
C LEU A 10 -20.10 -5.33 -5.86
N ALA A 11 -20.00 -4.77 -7.06
CA ALA A 11 -18.79 -4.11 -7.53
C ALA A 11 -19.12 -2.73 -8.09
N PRO A 12 -19.32 -1.72 -7.24
CA PRO A 12 -19.67 -0.38 -7.69
C PRO A 12 -18.58 0.21 -8.59
N LEU A 13 -19.00 0.88 -9.66
CA LEU A 13 -18.14 1.54 -10.64
C LEU A 13 -17.71 2.95 -10.20
N ASN A 14 -18.44 3.55 -9.26
CA ASN A 14 -18.21 4.91 -8.77
C ASN A 14 -18.84 5.13 -7.38
N THR A 15 -18.63 6.31 -6.81
CA THR A 15 -19.13 6.70 -5.49
C THR A 15 -20.65 6.63 -5.36
N ALA A 16 -21.39 7.02 -6.41
CA ALA A 16 -22.85 6.96 -6.39
C ALA A 16 -23.36 5.51 -6.29
N GLN A 17 -22.76 4.57 -7.04
CA GLN A 17 -23.10 3.15 -6.92
C GLN A 17 -22.68 2.56 -5.58
N THR A 18 -21.57 3.03 -4.98
CA THR A 18 -21.17 2.64 -3.62
C THR A 18 -22.19 3.12 -2.58
N SER A 19 -22.73 4.33 -2.74
CA SER A 19 -23.84 4.85 -1.95
C SER A 19 -25.10 3.98 -2.07
N THR A 20 -25.52 3.67 -3.30
CA THR A 20 -26.65 2.75 -3.54
C THR A 20 -26.40 1.38 -2.93
N THR A 21 -25.18 0.85 -3.04
CA THR A 21 -24.78 -0.44 -2.44
C THR A 21 -24.98 -0.44 -0.93
N LEU A 22 -24.50 0.57 -0.21
CA LEU A 22 -24.70 0.64 1.25
C LEU A 22 -26.16 0.86 1.65
N ARG A 23 -26.95 1.58 0.84
CA ARG A 23 -28.40 1.70 1.07
C ARG A 23 -29.11 0.36 0.92
N LEU A 24 -28.79 -0.42 -0.11
CA LEU A 24 -29.35 -1.76 -0.31
C LEU A 24 -28.96 -2.71 0.82
N ILE A 25 -27.71 -2.67 1.27
CA ILE A 25 -27.24 -3.45 2.43
C ILE A 25 -28.02 -3.06 3.69
N ALA A 26 -28.23 -1.76 3.93
CA ALA A 26 -29.01 -1.29 5.07
C ALA A 26 -30.48 -1.74 5.00
N LEU A 27 -31.11 -1.62 3.82
CA LEU A 27 -32.50 -2.04 3.59
C LEU A 27 -32.71 -3.55 3.79
N THR A 28 -31.72 -4.35 3.40
CA THR A 28 -31.80 -5.83 3.45
C THR A 28 -31.22 -6.42 4.72
N SER A 29 -30.54 -5.62 5.54
CA SER A 29 -29.73 -6.09 6.68
C SER A 29 -28.73 -7.19 6.29
N ALA A 30 -28.26 -7.16 5.04
CA ALA A 30 -27.33 -8.17 4.54
C ALA A 30 -26.00 -8.09 5.28
N ARG A 31 -25.50 -9.24 5.75
CA ARG A 31 -24.11 -9.34 6.22
C ARG A 31 -23.19 -9.13 5.03
N PHE A 32 -22.17 -8.30 5.19
CA PHE A 32 -21.25 -7.99 4.11
C PHE A 32 -19.81 -7.84 4.58
N SER A 33 -18.88 -7.99 3.64
CA SER A 33 -17.47 -7.61 3.80
C SER A 33 -17.01 -6.76 2.63
N ILE A 34 -15.93 -5.99 2.85
CA ILE A 34 -15.39 -5.06 1.87
C ILE A 34 -14.04 -5.58 1.40
N ARG A 35 -13.81 -5.61 0.08
CA ARG A 35 -12.55 -6.07 -0.50
C ARG A 35 -11.97 -5.09 -1.51
N SER A 36 -10.78 -4.60 -1.19
CA SER A 36 -9.86 -3.93 -2.11
C SER A 36 -8.86 -4.96 -2.67
N GLY A 37 -7.70 -5.10 -2.03
CA GLY A 37 -6.61 -5.99 -2.41
C GLY A 37 -6.89 -7.49 -2.26
N GLY A 38 -7.67 -7.84 -1.23
CA GLY A 38 -7.81 -9.23 -0.77
C GLY A 38 -6.61 -9.76 0.03
N HIS A 39 -5.74 -8.88 0.52
CA HIS A 39 -4.52 -9.21 1.28
C HIS A 39 -4.73 -9.35 2.81
N SER A 40 -5.96 -9.22 3.30
CA SER A 40 -6.25 -9.43 4.72
C SER A 40 -6.04 -10.92 5.06
N PRO A 41 -5.16 -11.27 6.01
CA PRO A 41 -4.99 -12.66 6.44
C PRO A 41 -6.17 -13.14 7.29
N ASN A 42 -6.94 -12.22 7.87
CA ASN A 42 -8.04 -12.54 8.77
C ASN A 42 -9.26 -13.06 7.99
N PRO A 43 -9.72 -14.30 8.26
CA PRO A 43 -10.95 -14.83 7.66
C PRO A 43 -12.16 -13.92 7.95
N GLY A 44 -13.01 -13.69 6.95
CA GLY A 44 -14.23 -12.88 7.11
C GLY A 44 -14.02 -11.36 7.00
N PHE A 45 -12.79 -10.85 7.02
CA PHE A 45 -12.54 -9.39 6.99
C PHE A 45 -12.62 -8.82 5.57
N ALA A 46 -11.97 -9.49 4.60
CA ALA A 46 -12.00 -9.11 3.18
C ALA A 46 -12.69 -10.18 2.31
N SER A 47 -13.51 -11.04 2.93
CA SER A 47 -14.23 -12.13 2.29
C SER A 47 -15.46 -12.51 3.13
N THR A 48 -16.42 -13.24 2.57
CA THR A 48 -17.60 -13.72 3.29
C THR A 48 -18.08 -15.04 2.69
N ASN A 49 -18.81 -15.82 3.49
CA ASN A 49 -19.39 -17.10 3.07
C ASN A 49 -20.67 -16.92 2.25
N THR A 50 -21.32 -18.04 1.94
CA THR A 50 -22.46 -18.14 1.02
C THR A 50 -23.73 -17.45 1.52
N SER A 51 -23.74 -16.91 2.74
CA SER A 51 -24.85 -16.13 3.28
C SER A 51 -24.57 -14.61 3.33
N GLY A 52 -23.37 -14.17 2.94
CA GLY A 52 -23.00 -12.75 2.95
C GLY A 52 -22.68 -12.19 1.57
N VAL A 53 -22.72 -10.86 1.47
CA VAL A 53 -22.42 -10.08 0.28
C VAL A 53 -20.97 -9.58 0.33
N LEU A 54 -20.24 -9.73 -0.78
CA LEU A 54 -18.91 -9.13 -0.90
C LEU A 54 -19.00 -7.82 -1.67
N VAL A 55 -18.65 -6.69 -1.05
CA VAL A 55 -18.51 -5.41 -1.74
C VAL A 55 -17.07 -5.26 -2.22
N SER A 56 -16.85 -5.35 -3.52
CA SER A 56 -15.54 -5.29 -4.16
C SER A 56 -15.28 -3.88 -4.71
N THR A 57 -14.24 -3.21 -4.22
CA THR A 57 -13.87 -1.86 -4.69
C THR A 57 -13.05 -1.87 -5.98
N HIS A 58 -12.88 -3.04 -6.62
CA HIS A 58 -11.91 -3.26 -7.70
C HIS A 58 -12.12 -2.44 -8.98
N HIS A 59 -13.30 -1.84 -9.18
CA HIS A 59 -13.55 -0.93 -10.32
C HIS A 59 -13.24 0.54 -9.99
N LEU A 60 -13.00 0.88 -8.73
CA LEU A 60 -12.65 2.23 -8.29
C LEU A 60 -11.13 2.44 -8.45
N THR A 61 -10.66 2.55 -9.69
CA THR A 61 -9.23 2.55 -10.05
C THR A 61 -8.70 3.91 -10.51
N GLY A 62 -9.48 4.99 -10.41
CA GLY A 62 -9.04 6.32 -10.82
C GLY A 62 -7.74 6.75 -10.13
N ILE A 63 -6.82 7.35 -10.90
CA ILE A 63 -5.57 7.96 -10.42
C ILE A 63 -5.44 9.30 -11.12
N ALA A 64 -5.27 10.38 -10.35
CA ALA A 64 -5.07 11.72 -10.89
C ALA A 64 -4.11 12.53 -10.02
N LEU A 65 -3.26 13.34 -10.65
CA LEU A 65 -2.42 14.31 -9.97
C LEU A 65 -3.06 15.70 -10.06
N SER A 66 -3.01 16.44 -8.96
CA SER A 66 -3.47 17.83 -8.90
C SER A 66 -2.53 18.68 -8.04
N PRO A 67 -2.33 19.96 -8.36
CA PRO A 67 -1.68 20.88 -7.44
C PRO A 67 -2.48 20.96 -6.14
N SER A 68 -1.82 21.03 -4.98
CA SER A 68 -2.52 21.26 -3.72
C SER A 68 -3.21 22.62 -3.76
N SER A 69 -4.51 22.60 -3.50
CA SER A 69 -5.37 23.78 -3.44
C SER A 69 -5.29 24.52 -2.11
N SER A 70 -4.53 24.02 -1.12
CA SER A 70 -4.45 24.62 0.22
C SER A 70 -3.36 25.69 0.30
N SER A 71 -3.81 26.95 0.19
CA SER A 71 -3.12 28.15 0.66
C SER A 71 -3.37 28.34 2.17
N SER A 72 -3.12 27.32 3.00
CA SER A 72 -3.13 27.49 4.46
C SER A 72 -1.70 27.67 4.94
N SER A 73 -1.36 28.94 5.11
CA SER A 73 -0.19 29.48 5.77
C SER A 73 -0.02 28.91 7.18
N SER A 74 0.89 27.95 7.33
CA SER A 74 1.55 27.67 8.60
C SER A 74 2.98 27.21 8.32
N SER A 75 3.85 28.22 8.25
CA SER A 75 5.25 28.32 8.69
C SER A 75 6.25 27.18 8.46
N SER A 76 7.33 27.60 7.79
CA SER A 76 8.73 27.14 7.90
C SER A 76 9.08 25.74 7.40
N SER A 77 9.11 25.58 6.07
CA SER A 77 10.22 24.91 5.41
C SER A 77 10.47 25.56 4.05
N SER A 78 11.71 26.03 3.86
CA SER A 78 12.21 26.59 2.60
C SER A 78 12.38 25.47 1.57
N SER A 79 11.33 25.16 0.83
CA SER A 79 11.46 24.61 -0.52
C SER A 79 10.23 25.00 -1.33
N SER A 80 10.47 25.55 -2.51
CA SER A 80 9.49 26.09 -3.47
C SER A 80 8.60 25.02 -4.14
N ASP A 81 8.49 23.84 -3.54
CA ASP A 81 7.67 22.74 -4.06
C ASP A 81 6.27 22.82 -3.45
N LYS A 82 5.34 23.39 -4.22
CA LYS A 82 3.91 23.29 -3.88
C LYS A 82 3.57 21.81 -3.72
N ALA A 83 2.92 21.46 -2.60
CA ALA A 83 2.43 20.11 -2.39
C ALA A 83 1.59 19.66 -3.60
N VAL A 84 1.84 18.46 -4.12
CA VAL A 84 1.05 17.85 -5.19
C VAL A 84 0.28 16.69 -4.57
N ILE A 85 -1.01 16.59 -4.90
CA ILE A 85 -1.92 15.58 -4.38
C ILE A 85 -2.20 14.54 -5.47
N ALA A 86 -2.02 13.27 -5.12
CA ALA A 86 -2.49 12.14 -5.91
C ALA A 86 -3.84 11.67 -5.38
N THR A 87 -4.89 11.81 -6.17
CA THR A 87 -6.20 11.20 -5.88
C THR A 87 -6.18 9.78 -6.41
N VAL A 88 -6.32 8.79 -5.51
CA VAL A 88 -6.17 7.37 -5.82
C VAL A 88 -7.39 6.60 -5.35
N GLY A 89 -7.97 5.81 -6.26
CA GLY A 89 -9.08 4.91 -5.96
C GLY A 89 -8.64 3.67 -5.16
N PRO A 90 -9.49 3.16 -4.26
CA PRO A 90 -9.21 2.00 -3.38
C PRO A 90 -9.04 0.68 -4.16
N GLY A 91 -9.48 0.62 -5.42
CA GLY A 91 -9.42 -0.58 -6.26
C GLY A 91 -8.03 -0.90 -6.79
N ASN A 92 -7.13 0.07 -6.78
CA ASN A 92 -5.77 -0.07 -7.32
C ASN A 92 -4.88 -1.03 -6.52
N ARG A 93 -3.82 -1.52 -7.18
CA ARG A 93 -2.65 -2.12 -6.53
C ARG A 93 -1.51 -1.11 -6.49
N TRP A 94 -0.58 -1.30 -5.56
CA TRP A 94 0.52 -0.36 -5.38
C TRP A 94 1.43 -0.26 -6.61
N LEU A 95 1.65 -1.35 -7.35
CA LEU A 95 2.39 -1.26 -8.61
C LEU A 95 1.72 -0.32 -9.61
N ASP A 96 0.40 -0.41 -9.76
CA ASP A 96 -0.36 0.40 -10.72
C ASP A 96 -0.33 1.88 -10.32
N VAL A 97 -0.32 2.19 -9.01
CA VAL A 97 -0.14 3.55 -8.51
C VAL A 97 1.26 4.08 -8.80
N TYR A 98 2.32 3.31 -8.51
CA TYR A 98 3.68 3.75 -8.80
C TYR A 98 3.91 3.92 -10.30
N ALA A 99 3.35 3.03 -11.14
CA ALA A 99 3.42 3.15 -12.59
C ALA A 99 2.76 4.43 -13.11
N ALA A 100 1.63 4.84 -12.55
CA ALA A 100 0.92 6.06 -12.93
C ALA A 100 1.67 7.35 -12.52
N LEU A 101 2.59 7.27 -11.56
CA LEU A 101 3.41 8.39 -11.09
C LEU A 101 4.82 8.40 -11.71
N GLU A 102 5.20 7.34 -12.44
CA GLU A 102 6.51 7.22 -13.05
C GLU A 102 6.77 8.38 -14.04
N GLY A 103 7.97 8.96 -13.98
CA GLY A 103 8.37 10.08 -14.82
C GLY A 103 7.80 11.44 -14.40
N THR A 104 7.03 11.52 -13.31
CA THR A 104 6.54 12.80 -12.76
C THR A 104 7.52 13.47 -11.79
N GLY A 105 8.63 12.81 -11.48
CA GLY A 105 9.56 13.19 -10.41
C GLY A 105 8.99 13.00 -9.00
N ARG A 106 7.83 12.35 -8.87
CA ARG A 106 7.09 12.22 -7.62
C ARG A 106 6.56 10.82 -7.40
N THR A 107 6.28 10.50 -6.13
CA THR A 107 5.70 9.22 -5.72
C THR A 107 4.81 9.40 -4.49
N VAL A 108 4.23 8.32 -3.99
CA VAL A 108 3.46 8.30 -2.73
C VAL A 108 4.00 7.21 -1.82
N LEU A 109 3.77 7.36 -0.50
CA LEU A 109 4.05 6.29 0.45
C LEU A 109 2.97 5.21 0.35
N GLY A 110 3.38 3.99 -0.01
CA GLY A 110 2.47 2.88 -0.25
C GLY A 110 3.02 1.53 0.17
N GLY A 111 2.39 0.47 -0.34
CA GLY A 111 2.79 -0.90 -0.06
C GLY A 111 4.12 -1.28 -0.72
N ARG A 112 4.88 -2.09 -0.01
CA ARG A 112 6.16 -2.67 -0.48
C ARG A 112 5.94 -3.83 -1.46
N THR A 113 4.87 -4.60 -1.24
CA THR A 113 4.48 -5.70 -2.12
C THR A 113 3.58 -5.18 -3.26
N PRO A 114 3.94 -5.44 -4.53
CA PRO A 114 3.28 -4.86 -5.72
C PRO A 114 1.76 -5.06 -5.79
N ASP A 115 1.29 -6.24 -5.38
CA ASP A 115 -0.11 -6.68 -5.52
C ASP A 115 -0.99 -6.40 -4.29
N VAL A 116 -0.47 -5.70 -3.28
CA VAL A 116 -1.26 -5.24 -2.14
C VAL A 116 -2.23 -4.15 -2.60
N GLY A 117 -3.48 -4.22 -2.12
CA GLY A 117 -4.51 -3.24 -2.45
C GLY A 117 -4.35 -1.94 -1.69
N VAL A 118 -4.53 -0.82 -2.38
CA VAL A 118 -4.42 0.54 -1.82
C VAL A 118 -5.36 0.73 -0.64
N GLY A 119 -6.64 0.39 -0.80
CA GLY A 119 -7.66 0.71 0.19
C GLY A 119 -7.42 0.04 1.55
N GLY A 120 -7.11 -1.25 1.55
CA GLY A 120 -6.86 -1.97 2.80
C GLY A 120 -5.59 -1.51 3.51
N LEU A 121 -4.51 -1.24 2.76
CA LEU A 121 -3.23 -0.83 3.33
C LEU A 121 -3.33 0.54 4.02
N LEU A 122 -3.96 1.52 3.36
CA LEU A 122 -4.12 2.86 3.95
C LEU A 122 -5.03 2.87 5.17
N LEU A 123 -6.09 2.04 5.16
CA LEU A 123 -6.98 1.88 6.32
C LEU A 123 -6.32 1.19 7.51
N GLY A 124 -5.33 0.33 7.25
CA GLY A 124 -4.45 -0.28 8.27
C GLY A 124 -3.18 0.54 8.55
N CYS A 125 -3.18 1.80 8.14
CA CYS A 125 -2.07 2.73 8.09
C CYS A 125 -0.94 2.43 7.10
N GLY A 126 -0.38 1.22 7.12
CA GLY A 126 0.61 0.75 6.16
C GLY A 126 2.05 1.24 6.41
N ILE A 127 3.00 0.31 6.24
CA ILE A 127 4.45 0.54 6.43
C ILE A 127 5.12 0.57 5.04
N PRO A 128 5.50 1.74 4.51
CA PRO A 128 6.24 1.87 3.26
C PRO A 128 7.71 1.47 3.45
N ASN A 129 8.51 1.47 2.37
CA ASN A 129 9.97 1.29 2.49
C ASN A 129 10.59 2.40 3.33
N PHE A 130 10.24 3.66 3.06
CA PHE A 130 10.89 4.83 3.66
C PHE A 130 10.14 5.37 4.89
N SER A 131 9.71 4.47 5.78
CA SER A 131 8.91 4.87 6.94
C SER A 131 9.67 5.70 7.97
N SER A 132 10.98 5.47 8.11
CA SER A 132 11.83 6.21 9.05
C SER A 132 11.99 7.67 8.64
N GLU A 133 12.07 7.94 7.33
CA GLU A 133 12.19 9.30 6.79
C GLU A 133 10.83 10.02 6.71
N TRP A 134 9.80 9.33 6.22
CA TRP A 134 8.56 10.00 5.81
C TRP A 134 7.31 9.60 6.60
N GLY A 135 7.44 8.70 7.55
CA GLY A 135 6.35 8.15 8.37
C GLY A 135 5.56 7.04 7.70
N LEU A 136 4.45 6.66 8.31
CA LEU A 136 3.55 5.63 7.79
C LEU A 136 2.74 6.15 6.59
N ALA A 137 2.24 5.25 5.74
CA ALA A 137 1.52 5.66 4.52
C ALA A 137 0.26 6.50 4.85
N CYS A 138 -0.48 6.16 5.92
CA CYS A 138 -1.64 6.96 6.32
C CYS A 138 -1.31 8.35 6.85
N ALA A 139 -0.09 8.60 7.32
CA ALA A 139 0.30 9.93 7.78
C ALA A 139 0.24 10.98 6.65
N ARG A 140 0.34 10.51 5.40
CA ARG A 140 0.30 11.33 4.17
C ARG A 140 -1.08 11.36 3.49
N VAL A 141 -2.11 10.79 4.12
CA VAL A 141 -3.51 10.93 3.65
C VAL A 141 -4.04 12.30 4.07
N ARG A 142 -4.25 13.18 3.09
CA ARG A 142 -4.74 14.55 3.29
C ARG A 142 -6.25 14.59 3.42
N ALA A 143 -6.95 13.83 2.60
CA ALA A 143 -8.40 13.66 2.68
C ALA A 143 -8.82 12.28 2.18
N VAL A 144 -10.04 11.90 2.52
CA VAL A 144 -10.72 10.72 1.97
C VAL A 144 -12.15 11.07 1.58
N GLU A 145 -12.62 10.49 0.48
CA GLU A 145 -14.05 10.40 0.18
C GLU A 145 -14.57 9.06 0.70
N VAL A 146 -15.57 9.09 1.57
CA VAL A 146 -16.12 7.92 2.27
C VAL A 146 -17.62 7.87 2.11
N VAL A 147 -18.14 6.70 1.74
CA VAL A 147 -19.56 6.40 1.85
C VAL A 147 -19.81 5.77 3.21
N VAL A 148 -20.45 6.51 4.12
CA VAL A 148 -20.76 6.04 5.47
C VAL A 148 -22.04 5.20 5.50
N ALA A 149 -22.30 4.55 6.64
CA ALA A 149 -23.54 3.82 6.88
C ALA A 149 -24.77 4.69 6.53
N GLY A 150 -25.72 4.12 5.79
CA GLY A 150 -26.87 4.86 5.22
C GLY A 150 -26.63 5.47 3.84
N GLY A 151 -25.43 5.34 3.28
CA GLY A 151 -25.11 5.75 1.90
C GLY A 151 -24.93 7.26 1.74
N LYS A 152 -24.57 7.99 2.79
CA LYS A 152 -24.16 9.40 2.67
C LYS A 152 -22.70 9.44 2.23
N VAL A 153 -22.37 10.30 1.26
CA VAL A 153 -21.00 10.58 0.85
C VAL A 153 -20.45 11.69 1.74
N VAL A 154 -19.26 11.48 2.29
CA VAL A 154 -18.57 12.40 3.19
C VAL A 154 -17.14 12.59 2.69
N ARG A 155 -16.67 13.83 2.68
CA ARG A 155 -15.25 14.14 2.58
C ARG A 155 -14.72 14.34 3.99
N ALA A 156 -13.75 13.53 4.41
CA ALA A 156 -13.12 13.65 5.71
C ALA A 156 -11.65 14.10 5.54
N GLU A 157 -11.30 15.21 6.18
CA GLU A 157 -9.97 15.81 6.17
C GLU A 157 -9.69 16.54 7.48
N ARG A 158 -8.43 16.87 7.73
CA ARG A 158 -8.02 17.66 8.92
C ARG A 158 -8.66 19.04 8.90
N GLY A 159 -9.21 19.48 10.05
CA GLY A 159 -9.90 20.77 10.15
C GLY A 159 -11.26 20.85 9.44
N GLY A 160 -11.70 19.75 8.81
CA GLY A 160 -13.03 19.63 8.22
C GLY A 160 -14.09 19.22 9.24
N ARG A 161 -15.36 19.31 8.83
CA ARG A 161 -16.52 18.92 9.67
C ARG A 161 -16.45 17.47 10.18
N ASP A 162 -15.88 16.59 9.37
CA ASP A 162 -15.81 15.15 9.62
C ASP A 162 -14.37 14.72 10.01
N GLU A 163 -13.59 15.59 10.67
CA GLU A 163 -12.20 15.32 11.08
C GLU A 163 -12.06 14.06 11.96
N GLY A 164 -13.04 13.78 12.82
CA GLY A 164 -13.03 12.54 13.62
C GLY A 164 -13.05 11.28 12.75
N LEU A 165 -13.76 11.30 11.62
CA LEU A 165 -13.74 10.22 10.64
C LEU A 165 -12.37 10.14 9.93
N TRP A 166 -11.79 11.28 9.56
CA TRP A 166 -10.45 11.34 8.95
C TRP A 166 -9.36 10.77 9.88
N TRP A 167 -9.45 11.05 11.18
CA TRP A 167 -8.60 10.42 12.19
C TRP A 167 -8.83 8.90 12.23
N ALA A 168 -10.10 8.46 12.30
CA ALA A 168 -10.44 7.06 12.48
C ALA A 168 -10.05 6.15 11.30
N VAL A 169 -10.18 6.62 10.06
CA VAL A 169 -9.85 5.81 8.87
C VAL A 169 -8.35 5.60 8.69
N ARG A 170 -7.48 6.37 9.35
CA ARG A 170 -6.03 6.28 9.23
C ARG A 170 -5.43 5.27 10.24
N GLY A 171 -5.96 4.04 10.23
CA GLY A 171 -5.53 2.94 11.11
C GLY A 171 -6.67 2.09 11.67
N GLY A 172 -7.91 2.59 11.64
CA GLY A 172 -9.08 1.90 12.19
C GLY A 172 -9.73 0.87 11.26
N GLY A 173 -9.11 0.54 10.12
CA GLY A 173 -9.63 -0.46 9.18
C GLY A 173 -10.92 -0.04 8.47
N ALA A 174 -11.67 -1.01 7.96
CA ALA A 174 -12.88 -0.79 7.16
C ALA A 174 -14.16 -0.51 7.98
N ASN A 175 -14.04 -0.09 9.24
CA ASN A 175 -15.16 0.02 10.18
C ASN A 175 -16.07 1.23 9.92
N PHE A 176 -15.55 2.29 9.29
CA PHE A 176 -16.20 3.60 9.29
C PHE A 176 -16.88 3.97 7.95
N GLY A 177 -16.90 3.03 7.00
CA GLY A 177 -17.52 3.22 5.69
C GLY A 177 -16.67 2.65 4.56
N ILE A 178 -17.14 2.82 3.33
CA ILE A 178 -16.42 2.43 2.13
C ILE A 178 -15.73 3.67 1.56
N VAL A 179 -14.41 3.74 1.69
CA VAL A 179 -13.61 4.79 1.03
C VAL A 179 -13.69 4.58 -0.48
N THR A 180 -13.98 5.65 -1.23
CA THR A 180 -14.09 5.66 -2.69
C THR A 180 -12.95 6.43 -3.36
N ALA A 181 -12.27 7.33 -2.64
CA ALA A 181 -11.05 7.99 -3.07
C ALA A 181 -10.16 8.38 -1.89
N TYR A 182 -8.85 8.28 -2.06
CA TYR A 182 -7.83 8.80 -1.14
C TYR A 182 -7.12 9.97 -1.81
N GLU A 183 -6.91 11.05 -1.08
CA GLU A 183 -6.01 12.14 -1.48
C GLU A 183 -4.70 12.01 -0.73
N LEU A 184 -3.66 11.60 -1.47
CA LEU A 184 -2.34 11.31 -0.95
C LEU A 184 -1.40 12.48 -1.26
N GLU A 185 -0.71 12.97 -0.26
CA GLU A 185 0.42 13.85 -0.48
C GLU A 185 1.56 13.08 -1.15
N THR A 186 2.08 13.64 -2.24
CA THR A 186 3.20 13.06 -2.99
C THR A 186 4.54 13.60 -2.50
N LEU A 187 5.58 12.78 -2.61
CA LEU A 187 6.96 13.10 -2.25
C LEU A 187 7.82 13.32 -3.51
N PRO A 188 8.76 14.28 -3.50
CA PRO A 188 9.74 14.46 -4.57
C PRO A 188 10.83 13.38 -4.44
N MET A 189 10.58 12.19 -4.98
CA MET A 189 11.51 11.07 -4.93
C MET A 189 11.48 10.34 -6.28
N GLU A 190 12.45 10.68 -7.11
CA GLU A 190 12.60 10.11 -8.46
C GLU A 190 13.70 9.07 -8.50
N HIS A 191 14.81 9.30 -7.80
CA HIS A 191 16.00 8.46 -7.88
C HIS A 191 16.33 7.86 -6.51
N ILE A 192 16.36 6.53 -6.46
CA ILE A 192 16.68 5.71 -5.29
C ILE A 192 17.72 4.66 -5.67
N TRP A 193 18.39 4.10 -4.67
CA TRP A 193 19.23 2.92 -4.84
C TRP A 193 18.59 1.70 -4.17
N TYR A 194 18.72 0.52 -4.77
CA TYR A 194 18.32 -0.73 -4.15
C TYR A 194 19.14 -1.92 -4.64
N GLU A 195 19.23 -2.93 -3.77
CA GLU A 195 19.91 -4.20 -4.03
C GLU A 195 19.29 -5.30 -3.16
N ALA A 196 19.26 -6.55 -3.63
CA ALA A 196 18.96 -7.68 -2.77
C ALA A 196 19.87 -8.88 -3.04
N ARG A 197 20.30 -9.57 -1.99
CA ARG A 197 21.22 -10.72 -2.06
C ARG A 197 20.61 -11.95 -1.40
N ILE A 198 20.97 -13.11 -1.93
CA ILE A 198 20.71 -14.43 -1.32
C ILE A 198 22.00 -14.93 -0.67
N TYR A 199 21.88 -15.34 0.59
CA TYR A 199 22.94 -15.90 1.40
C TYR A 199 22.65 -17.34 1.76
N GLY A 200 23.70 -18.14 1.81
CA GLY A 200 23.62 -19.49 2.35
C GLY A 200 23.43 -19.49 3.88
N PRO A 201 22.81 -20.55 4.44
CA PRO A 201 22.45 -20.63 5.87
C PRO A 201 23.66 -20.56 6.82
N GLN A 202 24.85 -20.90 6.36
CA GLN A 202 26.12 -20.76 7.10
C GLN A 202 26.41 -19.31 7.51
N GLN A 203 25.85 -18.31 6.82
CA GLN A 203 26.05 -16.89 7.13
C GLN A 203 25.07 -16.36 8.18
N ASN A 204 24.05 -17.11 8.57
CA ASN A 204 22.93 -16.62 9.39
C ASN A 204 23.40 -15.95 10.70
N ARG A 205 24.42 -16.49 11.37
CA ARG A 205 24.96 -15.86 12.59
C ARG A 205 25.62 -14.50 12.31
N ARG A 206 26.37 -14.37 11.21
CA ARG A 206 26.99 -13.10 10.79
C ARG A 206 25.92 -12.11 10.36
N LEU A 207 24.92 -12.56 9.61
CA LEU A 207 23.80 -11.75 9.16
C LEU A 207 22.96 -11.21 10.32
N LEU A 208 22.62 -12.04 11.31
CA LEU A 208 21.88 -11.59 12.49
C LEU A 208 22.68 -10.54 13.30
N LYS A 209 24.01 -10.69 13.39
CA LYS A 209 24.88 -9.67 13.98
C LYS A 209 24.84 -8.37 13.17
N ALA A 210 24.96 -8.45 11.85
CA ALA A 210 24.87 -7.31 10.95
C ALA A 210 23.50 -6.61 11.02
N VAL A 211 22.39 -7.36 11.17
CA VAL A 211 21.06 -6.79 11.38
C VAL A 211 20.99 -5.96 12.66
N ARG A 212 21.57 -6.45 13.76
CA ARG A 212 21.68 -5.67 15.01
C ARG A 212 22.49 -4.38 14.78
N ASP A 213 23.67 -4.50 14.20
CA ASP A 213 24.56 -3.34 13.96
C ASP A 213 23.90 -2.32 13.03
N TYR A 214 23.13 -2.78 12.05
CA TYR A 214 22.31 -1.93 11.19
C TYR A 214 21.19 -1.21 11.95
N GLN A 215 20.52 -1.85 12.92
CA GLN A 215 19.48 -1.14 13.68
C GLN A 215 20.06 0.09 14.40
N GLU A 216 21.27 -0.03 14.96
CA GLU A 216 21.94 1.10 15.60
C GLU A 216 22.34 2.19 14.58
N ALA A 217 22.92 1.80 13.45
CA ALA A 217 23.32 2.74 12.41
C ALA A 217 22.13 3.46 11.74
N ALA A 218 21.01 2.77 11.57
CA ALA A 218 19.83 3.31 10.90
C ALA A 218 19.11 4.42 11.70
N GLU A 219 19.31 4.49 13.01
CA GLU A 219 18.78 5.59 13.84
C GLU A 219 19.36 6.95 13.43
N GLU A 220 20.59 6.97 12.90
CA GLU A 220 21.26 8.19 12.42
C GLU A 220 21.03 8.43 10.92
N ASP A 221 20.48 7.47 10.19
CA ASP A 221 20.23 7.54 8.75
C ASP A 221 18.81 7.08 8.35
N PRO A 222 17.81 7.99 8.42
CA PRO A 222 16.41 7.65 8.16
C PRO A 222 16.12 7.29 6.70
N ARG A 223 17.05 7.56 5.77
CA ARG A 223 16.93 7.22 4.34
C ARG A 223 17.05 5.73 4.08
N SER A 224 17.68 5.03 5.03
CA SER A 224 17.91 3.61 4.94
C SER A 224 16.64 2.81 5.22
N SER A 225 16.39 1.81 4.38
CA SER A 225 15.37 0.80 4.58
C SER A 225 15.94 -0.56 4.20
N PHE A 226 15.56 -1.59 4.93
CA PHE A 226 15.96 -2.94 4.60
C PHE A 226 14.84 -3.95 4.82
N ALA A 227 14.94 -5.09 4.14
CA ALA A 227 14.11 -6.26 4.36
C ALA A 227 14.99 -7.47 4.63
N PHE A 228 14.59 -8.27 5.62
CA PHE A 228 15.32 -9.46 6.04
C PHE A 228 14.36 -10.64 6.09
N SER A 229 14.68 -11.70 5.34
CA SER A 229 13.91 -12.95 5.31
C SER A 229 14.85 -14.11 5.58
N LEU A 230 14.65 -14.78 6.71
CA LEU A 230 15.44 -15.92 7.15
C LEU A 230 14.61 -17.19 6.97
N SER A 231 15.18 -18.19 6.30
CA SER A 231 14.61 -19.52 6.17
C SER A 231 15.65 -20.60 6.49
N ASN A 232 15.22 -21.85 6.51
CA ASN A 232 16.13 -23.00 6.71
C ASN A 232 17.09 -23.20 5.53
N ASN A 233 16.75 -22.72 4.34
CA ASN A 233 17.49 -23.01 3.12
C ASN A 233 18.38 -21.85 2.67
N HIS A 234 17.93 -20.61 2.88
CA HIS A 234 18.64 -19.40 2.48
C HIS A 234 18.14 -18.20 3.28
N THR A 235 18.92 -17.13 3.25
CA THR A 235 18.54 -15.81 3.80
C THR A 235 18.56 -14.78 2.70
N ILE A 236 17.52 -13.95 2.62
CA ILE A 236 17.45 -12.82 1.71
C ILE A 236 17.63 -11.55 2.52
N VAL A 237 18.55 -10.69 2.08
CA VAL A 237 18.66 -9.32 2.58
C VAL A 237 18.49 -8.38 1.41
N ALA A 238 17.58 -7.42 1.55
CA ALA A 238 17.36 -6.36 0.58
C ALA A 238 17.61 -5.01 1.25
N TRP A 239 18.31 -4.12 0.55
CA TRP A 239 18.57 -2.74 0.96
C TRP A 239 17.95 -1.80 -0.04
N ILE A 240 17.42 -0.70 0.49
CA ILE A 240 16.77 0.36 -0.26
C ILE A 240 17.20 1.67 0.39
N TYR A 241 17.63 2.61 -0.44
CA TYR A 241 18.07 3.93 0.01
C TYR A 241 17.31 4.99 -0.78
N SER A 242 16.73 5.98 -0.09
CA SER A 242 15.88 6.99 -0.72
C SER A 242 16.63 8.02 -1.58
N GLU A 243 17.97 7.90 -1.67
CA GLU A 243 18.83 8.68 -2.54
C GLU A 243 19.64 7.78 -3.49
N PRO A 244 20.12 8.30 -4.64
CA PRO A 244 20.92 7.53 -5.59
C PRO A 244 22.38 7.43 -5.14
N VAL A 245 22.60 6.82 -3.97
CA VAL A 245 23.93 6.49 -3.44
C VAL A 245 24.10 4.98 -3.52
N GLU A 246 25.05 4.52 -4.33
CA GLU A 246 25.40 3.11 -4.38
C GLU A 246 26.21 2.72 -3.15
N ARG A 247 25.84 1.58 -2.56
CA ARG A 247 26.45 1.02 -1.36
C ARG A 247 26.63 2.04 -0.21
N PRO A 248 25.53 2.66 0.29
CA PRO A 248 25.59 3.58 1.43
C PRO A 248 26.24 2.96 2.67
N ASP A 249 27.06 3.74 3.38
CA ASP A 249 27.84 3.29 4.54
C ASP A 249 26.99 2.65 5.66
N VAL A 250 25.72 3.07 5.78
CA VAL A 250 24.75 2.50 6.72
C VAL A 250 24.54 0.99 6.54
N PHE A 251 24.84 0.42 5.36
CA PHE A 251 24.73 -1.02 5.11
C PHE A 251 26.08 -1.74 5.09
N SER A 252 27.17 -1.06 5.46
CA SER A 252 28.55 -1.58 5.38
C SER A 252 28.76 -2.90 6.13
N MET A 253 28.06 -3.11 7.25
CA MET A 253 28.11 -4.35 8.05
C MET A 253 27.70 -5.62 7.29
N PHE A 254 27.05 -5.49 6.13
CA PHE A 254 26.67 -6.63 5.30
C PHE A 254 27.64 -6.93 4.15
N TYR A 255 28.50 -5.99 3.77
CA TYR A 255 29.22 -6.05 2.50
C TYR A 255 30.26 -7.15 2.42
N ASP A 256 30.93 -7.46 3.54
CA ASP A 256 31.97 -8.49 3.59
C ASP A 256 31.42 -9.88 3.95
N ILE A 257 30.09 -10.04 4.02
CA ILE A 257 29.45 -11.33 4.22
C ILE A 257 29.32 -12.01 2.85
N PRO A 258 29.95 -13.19 2.63
CA PRO A 258 29.85 -13.90 1.36
C PRO A 258 28.39 -14.26 1.06
N PHE A 259 27.91 -13.85 -0.12
CA PHE A 259 26.58 -14.19 -0.62
C PHE A 259 26.70 -15.13 -1.82
N GLU A 260 25.61 -15.83 -2.15
CA GLU A 260 25.60 -16.81 -3.24
C GLU A 260 25.31 -16.17 -4.60
N ARG A 261 24.33 -15.26 -4.63
CA ARG A 261 23.89 -14.54 -5.84
C ARG A 261 23.06 -13.31 -5.50
N HIS A 262 22.94 -12.41 -6.45
CA HIS A 262 21.95 -11.34 -6.38
C HIS A 262 20.54 -11.91 -6.54
N PHE A 263 19.63 -11.45 -5.69
CA PHE A 263 18.19 -11.61 -5.86
C PHE A 263 17.63 -10.47 -6.71
N ILE A 264 18.11 -9.26 -6.46
CA ILE A 264 17.90 -8.06 -7.26
C ILE A 264 19.27 -7.42 -7.45
N GLU A 265 19.67 -7.19 -8.70
CA GLU A 265 20.93 -6.54 -9.03
C GLU A 265 20.99 -5.11 -8.44
N PRO A 266 22.17 -4.64 -8.01
CA PRO A 266 22.32 -3.26 -7.54
C PRO A 266 21.90 -2.30 -8.64
N SER A 267 20.95 -1.43 -8.32
CA SER A 267 20.29 -0.58 -9.32
C SER A 267 20.05 0.81 -8.76
N PHE A 268 20.27 1.82 -9.60
CA PHE A 268 19.63 3.11 -9.47
C PHE A 268 18.31 3.07 -10.22
N GLY A 269 17.24 3.56 -9.60
CA GLY A 269 15.92 3.53 -10.23
C GLY A 269 14.91 4.39 -9.50
N THR A 270 13.64 4.08 -9.69
CA THR A 270 12.51 4.79 -9.10
C THR A 270 11.75 3.87 -8.15
N PRO A 271 10.81 4.39 -7.33
CA PRO A 271 9.92 3.55 -6.55
C PRO A 271 9.10 2.56 -7.40
N TYR A 272 8.78 2.90 -8.65
CA TYR A 272 8.12 1.99 -9.59
C TYR A 272 9.07 0.87 -10.04
N THR A 273 10.30 1.18 -10.44
CA THR A 273 11.25 0.13 -10.88
C THR A 273 11.63 -0.79 -9.73
N LEU A 274 11.71 -0.28 -8.50
CA LEU A 274 11.84 -1.09 -7.28
C LEU A 274 10.65 -2.05 -7.11
N ALA A 275 9.42 -1.55 -7.20
CA ALA A 275 8.23 -2.39 -7.08
C ALA A 275 8.18 -3.45 -8.20
N LYS A 276 8.59 -3.10 -9.42
CA LYS A 276 8.69 -4.04 -10.55
C LYS A 276 9.78 -5.09 -10.34
N ALA A 277 10.92 -4.72 -9.76
CA ALA A 277 11.96 -5.68 -9.38
C ALA A 277 11.42 -6.70 -8.36
N PHE A 278 10.66 -6.23 -7.36
CA PHE A 278 9.97 -7.13 -6.42
C PHE A 278 8.92 -8.02 -7.09
N GLU A 279 8.13 -7.51 -8.04
CA GLU A 279 7.15 -8.34 -8.78
C GLU A 279 7.84 -9.48 -9.54
N THR A 280 8.96 -9.16 -10.20
CA THR A 280 9.74 -10.12 -10.98
C THR A 280 10.22 -11.29 -10.13
N VAL A 281 10.66 -11.02 -8.89
CA VAL A 281 11.28 -12.04 -8.02
C VAL A 281 10.28 -12.75 -7.10
N LEU A 282 9.16 -12.12 -6.75
CA LEU A 282 8.08 -12.74 -5.97
C LEU A 282 7.12 -13.56 -6.84
N GLY A 283 7.18 -13.39 -8.17
CA GLY A 283 6.32 -14.05 -9.14
C GLY A 283 4.98 -13.33 -9.34
N GLU A 284 4.23 -13.75 -10.36
CA GLU A 284 2.97 -13.11 -10.75
C GLU A 284 1.91 -13.12 -9.65
N ARG A 285 1.23 -11.96 -9.52
CA ARG A 285 0.17 -11.58 -8.57
C ARG A 285 -0.78 -12.76 -8.19
N PRO A 286 -0.57 -13.45 -7.05
CA PRO A 286 -1.48 -14.51 -6.59
C PRO A 286 -2.90 -13.98 -6.29
N ALA A 287 -3.03 -12.67 -6.08
CA ALA A 287 -4.31 -11.99 -5.81
C ALA A 287 -5.38 -12.22 -6.90
N PHE A 288 -4.99 -12.58 -8.14
CA PHE A 288 -5.93 -12.79 -9.26
C PHE A 288 -5.71 -14.05 -10.10
N LYS A 289 -5.18 -15.14 -9.54
CA LYS A 289 -5.53 -16.46 -10.10
C LYS A 289 -7.04 -16.64 -9.91
N CYS A 290 -7.80 -16.22 -10.93
CA CYS A 290 -9.18 -16.61 -11.15
C CYS A 290 -9.23 -18.12 -10.94
N VAL A 291 -9.93 -18.55 -9.89
CA VAL A 291 -10.39 -19.93 -9.81
C VAL A 291 -11.40 -20.05 -10.95
N ALA A 292 -10.90 -20.39 -12.14
CA ALA A 292 -11.68 -20.67 -13.34
C ALA A 292 -12.59 -21.90 -13.16
N SER A 293 -12.70 -22.46 -11.95
CA SER A 293 -13.61 -23.55 -11.59
C SER A 293 -14.72 -23.17 -10.60
N LEU A 294 -14.90 -21.89 -10.25
CA LEU A 294 -16.12 -21.49 -9.53
C LEU A 294 -17.27 -21.34 -10.53
N SER A 295 -18.11 -22.38 -10.59
CA SER A 295 -19.49 -22.36 -11.11
C SER A 295 -20.14 -20.99 -10.87
N PRO A 296 -20.86 -20.42 -11.86
CA PRO A 296 -21.20 -19.00 -11.92
C PRO A 296 -21.80 -18.53 -10.60
N ALA A 297 -20.98 -17.87 -9.78
CA ALA A 297 -21.49 -17.12 -8.65
C ALA A 297 -22.37 -16.03 -9.27
N LYS A 298 -23.65 -16.03 -8.90
CA LYS A 298 -24.66 -15.09 -9.38
C LYS A 298 -24.11 -13.67 -9.17
N ARG A 299 -23.70 -13.02 -10.26
CA ARG A 299 -23.45 -11.58 -10.26
C ARG A 299 -24.80 -10.92 -10.04
N CYS A 300 -24.95 -10.20 -8.93
CA CYS A 300 -26.06 -9.27 -8.79
C CYS A 300 -25.70 -8.05 -9.64
N ILE A 301 -26.29 -7.97 -10.84
CA ILE A 301 -26.23 -6.78 -11.68
C ILE A 301 -27.40 -5.91 -11.21
N PHE A 302 -27.09 -4.78 -10.57
CA PHE A 302 -28.05 -3.72 -10.24
C PHE A 302 -27.44 -2.37 -10.59
#